data_AF-A0A5B0LX19-F1
#
_entry.id   AF-A0A5B0LX19-F1
#
_cell.length_a   1.000
_cell.length_b   1.000
_cell.length_c   1.000
_cell.angle_alpha   90.00
_cell.angle_beta   90.00
_cell.angle_gamma   90.00
#
_symmetry.space_group_name_H-M   'P 1'
#
loop_
_entity.id
_entity.type
_entity.pdbx_description
1 polymer ?
#
loop_
_entity_poly.entity_id
_entity_poly.type
_entity_poly.pdbx_seq_one_letter_code
_entity_poly.pdbx_strand_id
1 'polypeptide(L)'
;MDNHHLSIGTGSDGKSKDDRTQDDGTDEYSSFSRAQLIDHIQYLKSQLDQTQTQKQSHQIIKNGIENEPNLSTDIAIQKKTKEKMMKKKKKKKELDFDRHPKRKIALMISYQGELHGGLAWQPDVTRLSTVEGELFRALLVARLVEGAGEFEEQEEEDSERWRGLVDLNKWGYSRAGRTDAGVSGAGQVVSLWVRSQLRSVPAPFGFLPPKKTDSDDGSEEEPRGESVAGPKQEQEEAEEELQYHTIINSILPNSVRVLAWSPVHHDFDARFSCQARHYKYFFSLYESPQAPGLDIEAMNRAADRLIGEHDFRNFCKIDPSKQLTHFRRKILSAKIKPVLDPHHHLQKQLSGPSGSSEKDRHPQIYPDALAPETNPLFVLDLVGTAFLYNMVRHIVSVLFLIGSGKEEISVIDRLFYTEPNNQQPPSSSIISTAEEAAGAKEGRSCMVEEVEPIDCKPEYTHASALPLLLYRCVYPEASFRWISTPIGSARPPAAEPFVHWTGARIRAQLALHLLHTPSPPSSPSTSTSSSTSTSSVRVFQPIGAALGRVSSAYIPLIRRPRNPHFSIVNRLWWNKVGARRHAKRHLV
;
A
#
# COMPACT_ATOMS: atom_id res chain seq x y z
N MET A 1 -23.90 -96.24 14.56
CA MET A 1 -23.34 -96.48 13.22
C MET A 1 -22.58 -95.22 12.81
N ASP A 2 -21.56 -94.79 13.54
CA ASP A 2 -20.25 -95.45 13.81
C ASP A 2 -19.51 -95.79 12.52
N ASN A 3 -18.52 -94.97 12.15
CA ASN A 3 -17.10 -95.21 12.46
C ASN A 3 -16.25 -94.14 11.74
N HIS A 4 -15.55 -93.25 12.45
CA HIS A 4 -14.16 -93.40 12.91
C HIS A 4 -13.14 -93.70 11.79
N HIS A 5 -12.27 -92.73 11.47
CA HIS A 5 -10.87 -92.79 11.91
C HIS A 5 -10.11 -91.46 11.76
N LEU A 6 -9.25 -91.22 12.74
CA LEU A 6 -8.37 -90.07 12.95
C LEU A 6 -7.28 -89.89 11.88
N SER A 7 -6.84 -88.65 11.72
CA SER A 7 -5.46 -88.31 11.37
C SER A 7 -5.05 -87.00 12.07
N ILE A 8 -3.94 -87.07 12.81
CA ILE A 8 -3.22 -85.97 13.49
C ILE A 8 -1.94 -85.71 12.68
N GLY A 9 -1.56 -84.44 12.58
CA GLY A 9 -0.57 -83.93 11.65
C GLY A 9 0.90 -84.04 12.06
N THR A 10 1.74 -83.42 11.23
CA THR A 10 3.03 -82.79 11.54
C THR A 10 3.32 -81.77 10.42
N GLY A 11 3.86 -80.61 10.77
CA GLY A 11 3.94 -79.45 9.88
C GLY A 11 5.25 -79.29 9.11
N SER A 12 5.29 -78.30 8.21
CA SER A 12 6.38 -77.35 7.97
C SER A 12 6.14 -76.61 6.64
N ASP A 13 6.41 -75.31 6.66
CA ASP A 13 6.82 -74.41 5.57
C ASP A 13 6.10 -74.42 4.22
N GLY A 14 5.55 -73.25 3.83
CA GLY A 14 5.23 -72.98 2.43
C GLY A 14 4.27 -71.82 2.17
N LYS A 15 4.82 -70.59 2.14
CA LYS A 15 4.39 -69.37 1.42
C LYS A 15 2.97 -69.33 0.82
N SER A 16 2.19 -68.33 1.24
CA SER A 16 0.97 -67.91 0.53
C SER A 16 0.94 -66.40 0.28
N LYS A 17 0.52 -66.06 -0.96
CA LYS A 17 -0.23 -64.88 -1.42
C LYS A 17 0.47 -63.52 -1.56
N ASP A 18 0.85 -63.22 -2.81
CA ASP A 18 0.73 -61.87 -3.39
C ASP A 18 -0.76 -61.65 -3.72
N ASP A 19 -1.38 -60.63 -3.11
CA ASP A 19 -2.53 -59.91 -3.66
C ASP A 19 -2.40 -58.45 -3.21
N ARG A 20 -2.09 -57.55 -4.15
CA ARG A 20 -1.87 -56.11 -3.90
C ARG A 20 -3.13 -55.35 -4.31
N THR A 21 -3.93 -54.97 -3.33
CA THR A 21 -4.92 -53.89 -3.47
C THR A 21 -4.24 -52.54 -3.27
N GLN A 22 -4.46 -51.62 -4.22
CA GLN A 22 -4.16 -50.19 -4.09
C GLN A 22 -5.13 -49.57 -3.08
N ASP A 23 -4.59 -49.00 -2.02
CA ASP A 23 -5.30 -48.24 -1.00
C ASP A 23 -5.21 -46.75 -1.34
N ASP A 24 -6.36 -46.13 -1.67
CA ASP A 24 -6.49 -44.70 -1.97
C ASP A 24 -6.80 -43.96 -0.67
N GLY A 25 -5.76 -43.35 -0.07
CA GLY A 25 -5.75 -42.79 1.28
C GLY A 25 -6.54 -41.49 1.48
N THR A 26 -7.73 -41.35 0.87
CA THR A 26 -8.57 -40.14 1.00
C THR A 26 -9.72 -40.25 1.99
N ASP A 27 -10.02 -41.43 2.55
CA ASP A 27 -11.18 -41.61 3.46
C ASP A 27 -10.88 -41.33 4.94
N GLU A 28 -9.61 -41.27 5.36
CA GLU A 28 -9.24 -41.21 6.79
C GLU A 28 -9.58 -39.86 7.46
N TYR A 29 -9.59 -38.76 6.71
CA TYR A 29 -9.80 -37.41 7.24
C TYR A 29 -11.27 -36.95 7.24
N SER A 30 -12.16 -37.72 6.63
CA SER A 30 -13.59 -37.40 6.53
C SER A 30 -14.32 -37.45 7.88
N SER A 31 -13.75 -38.17 8.85
CA SER A 31 -14.29 -38.35 10.21
C SER A 31 -13.83 -37.28 11.21
N PHE A 32 -12.90 -36.39 10.83
CA PHE A 32 -12.31 -35.42 11.75
C PHE A 32 -13.18 -34.17 11.89
N SER A 33 -13.38 -33.71 13.12
CA SER A 33 -13.95 -32.37 13.36
C SER A 33 -12.99 -31.27 12.93
N ARG A 34 -13.50 -30.05 12.68
CA ARG A 34 -12.69 -28.90 12.28
C ARG A 34 -11.54 -28.59 13.25
N ALA A 35 -11.74 -28.79 14.55
CA ALA A 35 -10.70 -28.59 15.56
C ALA A 35 -9.60 -29.67 15.44
N GLN A 36 -9.99 -30.94 15.27
CA GLN A 36 -9.05 -32.05 15.10
C GLN A 36 -8.25 -31.94 13.80
N LEU A 37 -8.83 -31.42 12.72
CA LEU A 37 -8.10 -31.10 11.48
C LEU A 37 -7.06 -30.02 11.71
N ILE A 38 -7.37 -28.98 12.48
CA ILE A 38 -6.43 -27.89 12.78
C ILE A 38 -5.25 -28.41 13.61
N ASP A 39 -5.51 -29.17 14.66
CA ASP A 39 -4.47 -29.77 15.50
C ASP A 39 -3.61 -30.76 14.70
N HIS A 40 -4.22 -31.55 13.82
CA HIS A 40 -3.48 -32.48 12.97
C HIS A 40 -2.60 -31.75 11.95
N ILE A 41 -3.07 -30.64 11.38
CA ILE A 41 -2.26 -29.78 10.50
C ILE A 41 -1.07 -29.17 11.26
N GLN A 42 -1.27 -28.72 12.50
CA GLN A 42 -0.18 -28.18 13.32
C GLN A 42 0.84 -29.26 13.68
N TYR A 43 0.37 -30.46 14.03
CA TYR A 43 1.21 -31.61 14.29
C TYR A 43 2.06 -32.01 13.06
N LEU A 44 1.43 -32.14 11.89
CA LEU A 44 2.12 -32.48 10.65
C LEU A 44 3.13 -31.41 10.23
N LYS A 45 2.84 -30.12 10.46
CA LYS A 45 3.82 -29.03 10.25
C LYS A 45 5.04 -29.19 11.16
N SER A 46 4.83 -29.51 12.44
CA SER A 46 5.94 -29.73 13.37
C SER A 46 6.83 -30.92 12.98
N GLN A 47 6.23 -31.98 12.44
CA GLN A 47 6.94 -33.16 11.91
C GLN A 47 7.76 -32.79 10.65
N LEU A 48 7.18 -31.96 9.77
CA LEU A 48 7.88 -31.50 8.57
C LEU A 48 9.12 -30.66 8.91
N ASP A 49 8.99 -29.75 9.89
CA ASP A 49 10.08 -28.89 10.34
C ASP A 49 11.21 -29.69 11.01
N GLN A 50 10.87 -30.70 11.83
CA GLN A 50 11.85 -31.62 12.41
C GLN A 50 12.58 -32.43 11.33
N THR A 51 11.86 -32.87 10.30
CA THR A 51 12.44 -33.62 9.18
C THR A 51 13.36 -32.74 8.32
N GLN A 52 13.00 -31.47 8.10
CA GLN A 52 13.85 -30.51 7.39
C GLN A 52 15.12 -30.18 8.18
N THR A 53 15.01 -30.05 9.50
CA THR A 53 16.15 -29.82 10.41
C THR A 53 17.10 -31.02 10.43
N GLN A 54 16.58 -32.26 10.44
CA GLN A 54 17.39 -33.47 10.35
C GLN A 54 18.04 -33.66 8.97
N LYS A 55 17.41 -33.21 7.88
CA LYS A 55 18.00 -33.21 6.54
C LYS A 55 19.14 -32.19 6.43
N GLN A 56 18.99 -31.00 7.03
CA GLN A 56 20.06 -30.00 7.09
C GLN A 56 21.25 -30.48 7.93
N SER A 57 21.01 -31.15 9.07
CA SER A 57 22.10 -31.71 9.89
C SER A 57 22.82 -32.87 9.20
N HIS A 58 22.11 -33.76 8.50
CA HIS A 58 22.73 -34.81 7.69
C HIS A 58 23.56 -34.27 6.51
N GLN A 59 23.17 -33.13 5.94
CA GLN A 59 23.90 -32.48 4.85
C GLN A 59 25.19 -31.79 5.33
N ILE A 60 25.23 -31.34 6.57
CA ILE A 60 26.44 -30.81 7.22
C ILE A 60 27.41 -31.95 7.59
N ILE A 61 26.91 -33.09 8.05
CA ILE A 61 27.72 -34.26 8.41
C ILE A 61 28.36 -34.92 7.17
N LYS A 62 27.65 -34.93 6.03
CA LYS A 62 28.16 -35.52 4.76
C LYS A 62 29.32 -34.74 4.14
N ASN A 63 29.47 -33.46 4.48
CA ASN A 63 30.52 -32.57 3.96
C ASN A 63 31.77 -32.50 4.86
N GLY A 64 31.80 -33.25 5.97
CA GLY A 64 32.83 -33.15 7.01
C GLY A 64 33.63 -34.43 7.26
N ILE A 65 33.82 -35.30 6.25
CA ILE A 65 34.72 -36.45 6.36
C ILE A 65 35.99 -36.14 5.58
N GLU A 66 37.00 -35.62 6.28
CA GLU A 66 38.42 -35.97 6.08
C GLU A 66 39.24 -35.44 7.28
N ASN A 67 39.91 -36.39 7.95
CA ASN A 67 40.98 -36.26 8.96
C ASN A 67 40.60 -36.11 10.46
N GLU A 68 40.88 -37.19 11.20
CA GLU A 68 41.18 -37.32 12.65
C GLU A 68 42.45 -38.24 12.72
N PRO A 69 43.27 -38.30 13.81
CA PRO A 69 42.82 -38.09 15.19
C PRO A 69 43.76 -37.37 16.19
N ASN A 70 43.19 -36.88 17.30
CA ASN A 70 43.48 -37.38 18.66
C ASN A 70 42.80 -36.55 19.77
N LEU A 71 41.82 -37.18 20.42
CA LEU A 71 40.92 -36.65 21.44
C LEU A 71 41.26 -37.27 22.80
N SER A 72 41.71 -36.47 23.78
CA SER A 72 41.49 -36.78 25.22
C SER A 72 41.94 -35.70 26.23
N THR A 73 42.55 -34.58 25.85
CA THR A 73 43.04 -33.59 26.84
C THR A 73 42.31 -32.23 26.82
N ASP A 74 41.52 -31.91 25.79
CA ASP A 74 40.95 -30.55 25.62
C ASP A 74 39.58 -30.31 26.27
N ILE A 75 38.87 -31.36 26.69
CA ILE A 75 37.51 -31.24 27.25
C ILE A 75 37.52 -30.59 28.65
N ALA A 76 38.62 -30.72 29.40
CA ALA A 76 38.72 -30.16 30.75
C ALA A 76 39.03 -28.64 30.76
N ILE A 77 39.74 -28.13 29.76
CA ILE A 77 40.11 -26.71 29.66
C ILE A 77 38.96 -25.88 29.08
N GLN A 78 38.16 -26.47 28.17
CA GLN A 78 37.00 -25.78 27.59
C GLN A 78 35.83 -25.58 28.56
N LYS A 79 35.62 -26.47 29.53
CA LYS A 79 34.54 -26.32 30.54
C LYS A 79 34.79 -25.14 31.50
N LYS A 80 36.03 -24.95 31.97
CA LYS A 80 36.38 -23.80 32.86
C LYS A 80 36.33 -22.44 32.14
N THR A 81 36.52 -22.43 30.82
CA THR A 81 36.49 -21.20 30.01
C THR A 81 35.06 -20.75 29.69
N LYS A 82 34.13 -21.71 29.51
CA LYS A 82 32.70 -21.44 29.26
C LYS A 82 31.98 -20.85 30.48
N GLU A 83 32.28 -21.32 31.70
CA GLU A 83 31.72 -20.76 32.94
C GLU A 83 32.21 -19.33 33.23
N LYS A 84 33.45 -19.00 32.85
CA LYS A 84 33.97 -17.61 32.94
C LYS A 84 33.41 -16.69 31.85
N MET A 85 33.13 -17.20 30.65
CA MET A 85 32.51 -16.43 29.56
C MET A 85 31.01 -16.17 29.78
N MET A 86 30.29 -17.04 30.50
CA MET A 86 28.87 -16.80 30.82
C MET A 86 28.63 -15.74 31.90
N LYS A 87 29.63 -15.37 32.71
CA LYS A 87 29.49 -14.30 33.72
C LYS A 87 29.84 -12.88 33.24
N LYS A 88 30.00 -12.66 31.94
CA LYS A 88 30.31 -11.33 31.39
C LYS A 88 29.60 -11.00 30.06
N LYS A 89 28.31 -11.31 29.93
CA LYS A 89 27.45 -10.58 28.98
C LYS A 89 27.17 -9.20 29.61
N LYS A 90 28.01 -8.20 29.30
CA LYS A 90 27.71 -6.80 29.63
C LYS A 90 26.35 -6.48 29.00
N LYS A 91 25.33 -6.14 29.81
CA LYS A 91 24.09 -5.51 29.33
C LYS A 91 24.48 -4.41 28.34
N LYS A 92 23.97 -4.47 27.12
CA LYS A 92 24.30 -3.49 26.08
C LYS A 92 23.71 -2.16 26.56
N LYS A 93 24.56 -1.25 27.03
CA LYS A 93 24.13 0.03 27.63
C LYS A 93 23.11 0.69 26.70
N GLU A 94 21.96 1.06 27.25
CA GLU A 94 20.90 1.73 26.50
C GLU A 94 21.43 3.04 25.92
N LEU A 95 21.02 3.37 24.70
CA LEU A 95 21.51 4.58 24.03
C LEU A 95 20.86 5.79 24.72
N ASP A 96 21.68 6.63 25.32
CA ASP A 96 21.23 7.90 25.90
C ASP A 96 21.00 8.93 24.78
N PHE A 97 19.74 9.15 24.41
CA PHE A 97 19.37 10.06 23.33
C PHE A 97 19.65 11.53 23.63
N ASP A 98 19.78 11.92 24.91
CA ASP A 98 20.06 13.30 25.29
C ASP A 98 21.54 13.68 25.07
N ARG A 99 22.43 12.69 25.01
CA ARG A 99 23.86 12.87 24.63
C ARG A 99 24.08 13.04 23.13
N HIS A 100 23.04 12.86 22.31
CA HIS A 100 23.15 12.94 20.87
C HIS A 100 22.36 14.12 20.32
N PRO A 101 22.90 14.84 19.33
CA PRO A 101 22.14 15.87 18.64
C PRO A 101 20.99 15.24 17.84
N LYS A 102 19.97 16.05 17.57
CA LYS A 102 18.83 15.69 16.71
C LYS A 102 18.76 16.64 15.53
N ARG A 103 18.37 16.14 14.37
CA ARG A 103 18.17 16.94 13.15
C ARG A 103 16.78 16.71 12.59
N LYS A 104 16.20 17.75 12.02
CA LYS A 104 14.94 17.65 11.28
C LYS A 104 15.21 17.19 9.86
N ILE A 105 14.56 16.10 9.45
CA ILE A 105 14.68 15.55 8.11
C ILE A 105 13.31 15.31 7.48
N ALA A 106 13.31 15.23 6.15
CA ALA A 106 12.23 14.65 5.37
C ALA A 106 12.70 13.35 4.72
N LEU A 107 11.84 12.34 4.69
CA LEU A 107 12.05 11.06 4.02
C LEU A 107 11.07 10.94 2.86
N MET A 108 11.58 10.59 1.67
CA MET A 108 10.76 10.15 0.54
C MET A 108 10.62 8.64 0.60
N ILE A 109 9.39 8.14 0.63
CA ILE A 109 9.08 6.72 0.76
C ILE A 109 8.22 6.22 -0.40
N SER A 110 8.51 5.00 -0.84
CA SER A 110 7.77 4.22 -1.84
C SER A 110 7.27 2.93 -1.21
N TYR A 111 6.06 2.49 -1.53
CA TYR A 111 5.44 1.31 -0.96
C TYR A 111 4.33 0.72 -1.83
N GLN A 112 4.11 -0.61 -1.68
CA GLN A 112 3.00 -1.34 -2.30
C GLN A 112 1.78 -1.36 -1.37
N GLY A 113 0.74 -0.61 -1.71
CA GLY A 113 -0.42 -0.41 -0.83
C GLY A 113 -1.23 -1.68 -0.54
N GLU A 114 -1.22 -2.66 -1.44
CA GLU A 114 -1.96 -3.92 -1.32
C GLU A 114 -1.53 -4.76 -0.11
N LEU A 115 -0.25 -4.69 0.25
CA LEU A 115 0.32 -5.48 1.34
C LEU A 115 0.12 -4.82 2.71
N HIS A 116 -0.56 -3.67 2.77
CA HIS A 116 -0.64 -2.84 3.97
C HIS A 116 -2.06 -2.33 4.25
N GLY A 117 -2.36 -2.09 5.54
CA GLY A 117 -3.61 -1.51 6.03
C GLY A 117 -3.78 0.00 5.74
N GLY A 118 -3.09 0.52 4.72
CA GLY A 118 -2.95 1.95 4.42
C GLY A 118 -1.66 2.54 4.98
N LEU A 119 -1.46 3.84 4.76
CA LEU A 119 -0.25 4.53 5.23
C LEU A 119 -0.27 4.72 6.75
N ALA A 120 -1.34 5.34 7.25
CA ALA A 120 -1.34 5.94 8.58
C ALA A 120 -1.28 4.89 9.70
N TRP A 121 -0.42 5.14 10.67
CA TRP A 121 -0.26 4.34 11.88
C TRP A 121 -1.57 4.13 12.64
N GLN A 122 -1.73 2.94 13.20
CA GLN A 122 -2.83 2.55 14.08
C GLN A 122 -2.24 1.86 15.32
N PRO A 123 -2.62 2.26 16.54
CA PRO A 123 -2.06 1.65 17.76
C PRO A 123 -2.45 0.17 17.87
N ASP A 124 -3.71 -0.13 17.57
CA ASP A 124 -4.27 -1.49 17.64
C ASP A 124 -3.67 -2.39 16.56
N VAL A 125 -3.53 -3.66 16.91
CA VAL A 125 -3.08 -4.71 15.98
C VAL A 125 -4.13 -4.90 14.89
N THR A 126 -3.69 -4.81 13.65
CA THR A 126 -4.54 -4.96 12.46
C THR A 126 -4.10 -6.16 11.64
N ARG A 127 -5.01 -6.71 10.83
CA ARG A 127 -4.72 -7.86 9.96
C ARG A 127 -3.50 -7.65 9.05
N LEU A 128 -3.33 -6.44 8.54
CA LEU A 128 -2.16 -6.03 7.77
C LEU A 128 -1.48 -4.89 8.51
N SER A 129 -0.15 -4.86 8.52
CA SER A 129 0.60 -3.74 9.07
C SER A 129 0.39 -2.48 8.23
N THR A 130 0.49 -1.30 8.86
CA THR A 130 0.46 -0.02 8.15
C THR A 130 1.86 0.33 7.70
N VAL A 131 2.00 1.11 6.63
CA VAL A 131 3.32 1.53 6.12
C VAL A 131 4.07 2.34 7.17
N GLU A 132 3.38 3.23 7.89
CA GLU A 132 3.96 3.96 9.02
C GLU A 132 4.37 3.03 10.16
N GLY A 133 3.61 1.96 10.42
CA GLY A 133 3.99 0.97 11.42
C GLY A 133 5.35 0.34 11.12
N GLU A 134 5.54 -0.13 9.89
CA GLU A 134 6.84 -0.69 9.47
C GLU A 134 7.98 0.35 9.54
N LEU A 135 7.69 1.58 9.13
CA LEU A 135 8.65 2.68 9.22
C LEU A 135 9.02 3.01 10.67
N PHE A 136 8.06 3.08 11.58
CA PHE A 136 8.28 3.41 12.99
C PHE A 136 9.04 2.31 13.71
N ARG A 137 8.68 1.04 13.45
CA ARG A 137 9.46 -0.11 13.89
C ARG A 137 10.92 0.01 13.43
N ALA A 138 11.15 0.29 12.15
CA ALA A 138 12.50 0.45 11.62
C ALA A 138 13.27 1.61 12.26
N LEU A 139 12.63 2.77 12.48
CA LEU A 139 13.26 3.93 13.13
C LEU A 139 13.64 3.65 14.60
N LEU A 140 12.79 2.95 15.34
CA LEU A 140 13.05 2.53 16.72
C LEU A 140 14.18 1.50 16.80
N VAL A 141 14.11 0.44 15.98
CA VAL A 141 15.15 -0.60 15.91
C VAL A 141 16.51 -0.02 15.51
N ALA A 142 16.51 0.94 14.58
CA ALA A 142 17.71 1.68 14.17
C ALA A 142 18.24 2.66 15.23
N ARG A 143 17.50 2.87 16.33
CA ARG A 143 17.79 3.90 17.35
C ARG A 143 17.98 5.29 16.73
N LEU A 144 17.15 5.62 15.74
CA LEU A 144 17.09 6.95 15.12
C LEU A 144 16.09 7.86 15.83
N VAL A 145 15.10 7.29 16.52
CA VAL A 145 14.11 8.01 17.32
C VAL A 145 14.02 7.38 18.70
N GLU A 146 13.65 8.21 19.68
CA GLU A 146 13.53 7.83 21.09
C GLU A 146 12.08 7.43 21.40
N GLY A 147 11.89 6.29 22.06
CA GLY A 147 10.56 5.83 22.47
C GLY A 147 9.93 6.67 23.58
N ALA A 148 8.65 6.38 23.88
CA ALA A 148 7.90 7.01 24.97
C ALA A 148 8.28 6.51 26.39
N GLY A 149 9.09 5.44 26.53
CA GLY A 149 9.48 4.86 27.83
C GLY A 149 10.74 3.98 27.76
N GLU A 150 11.21 3.52 28.92
CA GLU A 150 12.45 2.71 29.08
C GLU A 150 12.27 1.24 28.70
N PHE A 151 13.35 0.64 28.19
CA PHE A 151 13.38 -0.74 27.73
C PHE A 151 13.72 -1.72 28.87
N GLU A 152 12.71 -2.39 29.45
CA GLU A 152 12.97 -3.55 30.30
C GLU A 152 13.10 -4.82 29.46
N GLU A 153 14.34 -5.23 29.29
CA GLU A 153 14.80 -6.46 28.62
C GLU A 153 14.45 -7.68 29.50
N GLN A 154 13.18 -8.08 29.53
CA GLN A 154 12.75 -9.41 29.97
C GLN A 154 12.48 -10.28 28.74
N GLU A 155 13.05 -11.48 28.77
CA GLU A 155 12.98 -12.50 27.73
C GLU A 155 11.54 -13.00 27.60
N GLU A 156 10.77 -12.47 26.64
CA GLU A 156 9.70 -13.20 25.97
C GLU A 156 9.33 -12.51 24.65
N GLU A 157 8.98 -13.34 23.68
CA GLU A 157 8.98 -13.14 22.22
C GLU A 157 7.79 -12.30 21.72
N ASP A 158 7.44 -11.21 22.40
CA ASP A 158 6.33 -10.34 21.99
C ASP A 158 6.75 -9.38 20.87
N SER A 159 6.59 -9.86 19.63
CA SER A 159 6.98 -9.20 18.37
C SER A 159 6.39 -7.80 18.13
N GLU A 160 5.43 -7.36 18.95
CA GLU A 160 4.69 -6.10 18.80
C GLU A 160 4.84 -5.11 19.98
N ARG A 161 5.73 -5.36 20.94
CA ARG A 161 5.91 -4.43 22.08
C ARG A 161 6.34 -3.01 21.66
N TRP A 162 7.03 -2.88 20.53
CA TRP A 162 7.46 -1.58 19.97
C TRP A 162 6.29 -0.62 19.66
N ARG A 163 5.07 -1.13 19.47
CA ARG A 163 3.89 -0.32 19.14
C ARG A 163 3.56 0.70 20.24
N GLY A 164 3.80 0.35 21.50
CA GLY A 164 3.61 1.23 22.66
C GLY A 164 4.68 2.32 22.80
N LEU A 165 5.79 2.21 22.06
CA LEU A 165 6.89 3.18 22.09
C LEU A 165 6.71 4.32 21.09
N VAL A 166 5.69 4.26 20.23
CA VAL A 166 5.46 5.24 19.17
C VAL A 166 4.96 6.56 19.75
N ASP A 167 5.77 7.62 19.61
CA ASP A 167 5.42 8.97 20.03
C ASP A 167 5.58 9.98 18.89
N LEU A 168 4.48 10.20 18.16
CA LEU A 168 4.47 11.10 17.01
C LEU A 168 4.73 12.56 17.38
N ASN A 169 4.34 12.97 18.58
CA ASN A 169 4.50 14.35 19.02
C ASN A 169 5.97 14.62 19.36
N LYS A 170 6.60 13.73 20.14
CA LYS A 170 8.03 13.79 20.47
C LYS A 170 8.92 13.76 19.22
N TRP A 171 8.53 13.01 18.20
CA TRP A 171 9.27 12.95 16.93
C TRP A 171 8.98 14.13 16.00
N GLY A 172 8.01 14.99 16.33
CA GLY A 172 7.51 16.03 15.43
C GLY A 172 7.10 15.45 14.08
N TYR A 173 6.41 14.31 14.10
CA TYR A 173 6.11 13.53 12.91
C TYR A 173 4.98 14.16 12.08
N SER A 174 5.21 14.31 10.79
CA SER A 174 4.19 14.76 9.82
C SER A 174 4.25 13.94 8.54
N ARG A 175 3.15 13.93 7.78
CA ARG A 175 2.97 13.14 6.55
C ARG A 175 2.29 13.96 5.46
N ALA A 176 2.76 13.85 4.23
CA ALA A 176 2.27 14.68 3.14
C ALA A 176 0.85 14.31 2.71
N GLY A 177 0.58 13.05 2.42
CA GLY A 177 -0.75 12.54 2.09
C GLY A 177 -1.10 11.34 2.95
N ARG A 178 -2.38 11.12 3.25
CA ARG A 178 -2.85 9.89 3.93
C ARG A 178 -3.47 8.99 2.86
N THR A 179 -2.74 7.97 2.42
CA THR A 179 -3.26 6.98 1.46
C THR A 179 -4.06 5.91 2.20
N ASP A 180 -5.19 5.51 1.61
CA ASP A 180 -6.07 4.48 2.14
C ASP A 180 -5.48 3.07 1.95
N ALA A 181 -6.09 2.07 2.59
CA ALA A 181 -5.72 0.67 2.39
C ALA A 181 -5.80 0.28 0.90
N GLY A 182 -4.79 -0.44 0.41
CA GLY A 182 -4.66 -0.79 -1.00
C GLY A 182 -4.03 0.29 -1.90
N VAL A 183 -3.98 1.55 -1.47
CA VAL A 183 -3.40 2.65 -2.28
C VAL A 183 -1.89 2.68 -2.13
N SER A 184 -1.17 2.61 -3.25
CA SER A 184 0.30 2.63 -3.29
C SER A 184 0.86 4.06 -3.21
N GLY A 185 2.15 4.17 -2.86
CA GLY A 185 2.90 5.42 -2.90
C GLY A 185 4.22 5.24 -3.63
N ALA A 186 4.59 6.16 -4.51
CA ALA A 186 5.90 6.18 -5.16
C ALA A 186 6.79 7.29 -4.60
N GLY A 187 6.19 8.44 -4.25
CA GLY A 187 6.90 9.62 -3.76
C GLY A 187 6.17 10.25 -2.58
N GLN A 188 5.70 9.43 -1.65
CA GLN A 188 5.15 9.91 -0.38
C GLN A 188 6.28 10.56 0.43
N VAL A 189 5.96 11.60 1.20
CA VAL A 189 6.96 12.29 2.03
C VAL A 189 6.47 12.38 3.47
N VAL A 190 7.38 12.10 4.40
CA VAL A 190 7.17 12.26 5.85
C VAL A 190 8.30 13.13 6.42
N SER A 191 8.04 13.85 7.51
CA SER A 191 9.09 14.60 8.22
C SER A 191 9.08 14.27 9.70
N LEU A 192 10.27 14.29 10.31
CA LEU A 192 10.47 13.96 11.72
C LEU A 192 11.86 14.41 12.19
N TRP A 193 12.03 14.48 13.52
CA TRP A 193 13.32 14.64 14.17
C TRP A 193 13.98 13.28 14.37
N VAL A 194 15.24 13.16 13.99
CA VAL A 194 16.03 11.94 14.16
C VAL A 194 17.38 12.26 14.81
N ARG A 195 17.99 11.26 15.43
CA ARG A 195 19.38 11.32 15.91
C ARG A 195 20.32 11.71 14.75
N SER A 196 21.25 12.61 15.03
CA SER A 196 22.31 13.03 14.11
C SER A 196 23.67 12.68 14.71
N GLN A 197 24.69 12.57 13.87
CA GLN A 197 26.08 12.47 14.33
C GLN A 197 26.86 13.77 14.19
N LEU A 198 26.26 14.81 13.59
CA LEU A 198 26.90 16.11 13.40
C LEU A 198 26.88 16.94 14.66
N ARG A 199 27.98 17.66 14.93
CA ARG A 199 28.05 18.65 16.03
C ARG A 199 27.28 19.95 15.75
N SER A 200 27.18 20.33 14.49
CA SER A 200 26.46 21.54 14.07
C SER A 200 25.93 21.40 12.65
N VAL A 201 25.04 22.31 12.25
CA VAL A 201 24.48 22.35 10.90
C VAL A 201 24.41 23.79 10.42
N PRO A 202 24.57 24.04 9.11
CA PRO A 202 24.31 25.36 8.55
C PRO A 202 22.85 25.77 8.78
N ALA A 203 22.63 27.03 9.16
CA ALA A 203 21.30 27.62 9.06
C ALA A 203 20.81 27.57 7.59
N PRO A 204 19.52 27.33 7.33
CA PRO A 204 18.40 27.35 8.28
C PRO A 204 17.90 25.93 8.64
N PHE A 205 18.73 24.89 8.52
CA PHE A 205 18.31 23.51 8.76
C PHE A 205 18.03 23.25 10.25
N GLY A 206 16.99 22.46 10.53
CA GLY A 206 16.57 22.17 11.90
C GLY A 206 17.58 21.28 12.63
N PHE A 207 18.11 21.75 13.75
CA PHE A 207 19.07 21.03 14.58
C PHE A 207 18.85 21.34 16.05
N LEU A 208 18.96 20.32 16.89
CA LEU A 208 18.90 20.40 18.34
C LEU A 208 20.22 19.82 18.88
N PRO A 209 21.03 20.60 19.60
CA PRO A 209 22.24 20.09 20.21
C PRO A 209 21.92 19.09 21.33
N PRO A 210 22.91 18.30 21.80
CA PRO A 210 22.76 17.47 22.99
C PRO A 210 22.29 18.30 24.19
N LYS A 211 21.48 17.72 25.08
CA LYS A 211 21.15 18.39 26.34
C LYS A 211 22.38 18.36 27.24
N LYS A 212 22.75 19.50 27.82
CA LYS A 212 23.74 19.54 28.91
C LYS A 212 23.10 18.88 30.13
N THR A 213 23.69 17.81 30.63
CA THR A 213 23.30 17.24 31.93
C THR A 213 23.96 18.08 33.03
N ASP A 214 23.20 18.57 34.00
CA ASP A 214 23.67 19.38 35.14
C ASP A 214 24.57 18.62 36.14
N SER A 215 25.23 17.55 35.69
CA SER A 215 26.16 16.73 36.47
C SER A 215 27.57 16.76 35.89
N ASP A 216 27.97 17.88 35.29
CA ASP A 216 29.38 18.20 35.05
C ASP A 216 29.79 19.21 36.12
N ASP A 217 30.05 18.68 37.31
CA ASP A 217 30.65 19.39 38.43
C ASP A 217 32.09 19.74 38.04
N GLY A 218 32.34 21.03 37.84
CA GLY A 218 33.63 21.70 37.99
C GLY A 218 34.89 20.95 37.53
N SER A 219 35.19 21.00 36.24
CA SER A 219 36.54 21.37 35.84
C SER A 219 36.48 22.38 34.71
N GLU A 220 36.55 23.65 35.10
CA GLU A 220 37.17 24.66 34.25
C GLU A 220 38.59 24.16 33.96
N GLU A 221 38.79 23.52 32.81
CA GLU A 221 40.12 23.52 32.21
C GLU A 221 40.37 24.95 31.71
N GLU A 222 40.86 25.77 32.63
CA GLU A 222 41.73 26.91 32.34
C GLU A 222 42.72 26.51 31.23
N PRO A 223 42.96 27.36 30.21
CA PRO A 223 43.94 27.09 29.18
C PRO A 223 45.33 27.14 29.83
N ARG A 224 45.86 25.97 30.21
CA ARG A 224 47.26 25.85 30.64
C ARG A 224 48.18 26.12 29.46
N GLY A 225 48.75 27.31 29.48
CA GLY A 225 50.16 27.60 29.20
C GLY A 225 50.70 27.13 27.85
N GLU A 226 50.96 28.10 27.00
CA GLU A 226 51.84 28.00 25.83
C GLU A 226 53.05 27.08 26.09
N SER A 227 53.13 26.01 25.29
CA SER A 227 54.43 25.46 24.89
C SER A 227 54.44 25.39 23.37
N VAL A 228 55.37 26.15 22.81
CA VAL A 228 55.60 26.33 21.38
C VAL A 228 56.03 25.00 20.76
N ALA A 229 55.16 24.38 19.94
CA ALA A 229 55.54 23.28 19.05
C ALA A 229 54.61 23.16 17.83
N GLY A 230 54.90 23.97 16.80
CA GLY A 230 54.66 23.68 15.37
C GLY A 230 53.21 23.69 14.85
N PRO A 231 52.95 24.24 13.64
CA PRO A 231 51.62 24.19 13.05
C PRO A 231 51.36 22.75 12.55
N LYS A 232 50.67 21.94 13.35
CA LYS A 232 49.94 20.80 12.79
C LYS A 232 48.67 21.36 12.17
N GLN A 233 48.63 21.39 10.84
CA GLN A 233 47.38 21.51 10.09
C GLN A 233 46.53 20.29 10.45
N GLU A 234 45.67 20.43 11.46
CA GLU A 234 44.52 19.55 11.62
C GLU A 234 43.60 19.85 10.45
N GLN A 235 43.66 19.02 9.42
CA GLN A 235 42.58 18.93 8.44
C GLN A 235 41.36 18.44 9.23
N GLU A 236 40.46 19.35 9.60
CA GLU A 236 39.13 18.99 10.10
C GLU A 236 38.44 18.16 8.99
N GLU A 237 38.55 16.83 9.07
CA GLU A 237 37.72 15.94 8.26
C GLU A 237 36.27 16.26 8.61
N ALA A 238 35.52 16.77 7.64
CA ALA A 238 34.12 17.12 7.83
C ALA A 238 33.36 15.88 8.31
N GLU A 239 32.78 15.94 9.50
CA GLU A 239 31.96 14.85 10.03
C GLU A 239 30.84 14.56 9.03
N GLU A 240 30.83 13.34 8.47
CA GLU A 240 29.74 12.91 7.59
C GLU A 240 28.46 12.72 8.41
N GLU A 241 27.29 12.78 7.78
CA GLU A 241 26.03 12.49 8.47
C GLU A 241 25.68 10.99 8.39
N LEU A 242 24.81 10.52 9.28
CA LEU A 242 24.26 9.17 9.23
C LEU A 242 23.59 8.88 7.89
N GLN A 243 23.88 7.70 7.33
CA GLN A 243 23.23 7.19 6.11
C GLN A 243 21.82 6.68 6.43
N TYR A 244 20.90 7.60 6.77
CA TYR A 244 19.55 7.29 7.27
C TYR A 244 18.81 6.29 6.40
N HIS A 245 18.84 6.51 5.09
CA HIS A 245 18.15 5.67 4.13
C HIS A 245 18.69 4.24 4.11
N THR A 246 20.02 4.03 4.17
CA THR A 246 20.64 2.69 4.22
C THR A 246 20.28 1.97 5.52
N ILE A 247 20.39 2.68 6.66
CA ILE A 247 20.06 2.14 7.98
C ILE A 247 18.60 1.71 8.02
N ILE A 248 17.67 2.57 7.63
CA ILE A 248 16.22 2.30 7.68
C ILE A 248 15.86 1.17 6.70
N ASN A 249 16.37 1.21 5.46
CA ASN A 249 16.06 0.21 4.45
C ASN A 249 16.58 -1.19 4.83
N SER A 250 17.64 -1.30 5.64
CA SER A 250 18.14 -2.59 6.14
C SER A 250 17.18 -3.33 7.06
N ILE A 251 16.18 -2.63 7.63
CA ILE A 251 15.19 -3.17 8.58
C ILE A 251 13.80 -3.26 7.94
N LEU A 252 13.50 -2.39 6.97
CA LEU A 252 12.20 -2.33 6.29
C LEU A 252 11.91 -3.59 5.46
N PRO A 253 10.66 -4.08 5.47
CA PRO A 253 10.25 -5.16 4.57
C PRO A 253 10.34 -4.73 3.11
N ASN A 254 10.49 -5.68 2.19
CA ASN A 254 10.62 -5.40 0.75
C ASN A 254 9.51 -4.50 0.18
N SER A 255 8.33 -4.50 0.77
CA SER A 255 7.18 -3.72 0.35
C SER A 255 7.24 -2.22 0.64
N VAL A 256 8.23 -1.74 1.42
CA VAL A 256 8.41 -0.33 1.80
C VAL A 256 9.88 0.07 1.65
N ARG A 257 10.16 1.19 0.99
CA ARG A 257 11.52 1.71 0.80
C ARG A 257 11.61 3.20 0.99
N VAL A 258 12.69 3.64 1.64
CA VAL A 258 13.15 5.03 1.62
C VAL A 258 13.94 5.24 0.34
N LEU A 259 13.43 6.11 -0.54
CA LEU A 259 14.06 6.45 -1.81
C LEU A 259 15.12 7.54 -1.66
N ALA A 260 14.86 8.50 -0.77
CA ALA A 260 15.74 9.61 -0.51
C ALA A 260 15.43 10.22 0.85
N TRP A 261 16.36 11.01 1.38
CA TRP A 261 16.13 11.87 2.52
C TRP A 261 16.67 13.28 2.26
N SER A 262 16.21 14.27 3.02
CA SER A 262 16.69 15.64 2.94
C SER A 262 16.76 16.26 4.33
N PRO A 263 17.82 17.03 4.67
CA PRO A 263 17.72 17.98 5.77
C PRO A 263 16.67 19.04 5.42
N VAL A 264 15.92 19.51 6.42
CA VAL A 264 14.85 20.51 6.22
C VAL A 264 14.85 21.53 7.36
N HIS A 265 14.12 22.62 7.18
CA HIS A 265 13.92 23.65 8.21
C HIS A 265 13.27 23.06 9.49
N HIS A 266 13.51 23.68 10.65
CA HIS A 266 12.91 23.22 11.91
C HIS A 266 11.38 23.20 11.88
N ASP A 267 10.76 24.21 11.26
CA ASP A 267 9.30 24.32 11.08
C ASP A 267 8.74 23.52 9.89
N PHE A 268 9.55 22.72 9.20
CA PHE A 268 9.08 21.99 8.03
C PHE A 268 8.03 20.92 8.40
N ASP A 269 6.86 21.02 7.77
CA ASP A 269 5.77 20.05 7.89
C ASP A 269 5.44 19.45 6.52
N ALA A 270 5.56 18.13 6.38
CA ALA A 270 5.33 17.43 5.13
C ALA A 270 3.91 17.63 4.59
N ARG A 271 2.91 17.87 5.45
CA ARG A 271 1.53 18.14 5.03
C ARG A 271 1.36 19.58 4.56
N PHE A 272 1.76 20.55 5.39
CA PHE A 272 1.45 21.96 5.19
C PHE A 272 2.44 22.69 4.29
N SER A 273 3.70 22.24 4.24
CA SER A 273 4.69 22.76 3.28
C SER A 273 4.50 22.18 1.86
N CYS A 274 3.65 21.16 1.69
CA CYS A 274 3.40 20.52 0.40
C CYS A 274 2.46 21.37 -0.47
N GLN A 275 2.98 21.81 -1.62
CA GLN A 275 2.28 22.69 -2.56
C GLN A 275 1.26 21.95 -3.41
N ALA A 276 1.58 20.73 -3.81
CA ALA A 276 0.71 19.89 -4.63
C ALA A 276 0.99 18.40 -4.42
N ARG A 277 -0.05 17.59 -4.62
CA ARG A 277 0.01 16.14 -4.62
C ARG A 277 -0.36 15.65 -6.01
N HIS A 278 0.45 14.76 -6.54
CA HIS A 278 0.29 14.19 -7.87
C HIS A 278 -0.14 12.72 -7.71
N TYR A 279 -1.36 12.42 -8.10
CA TYR A 279 -1.90 11.07 -8.15
C TYR A 279 -1.91 10.54 -9.57
N LYS A 280 -1.64 9.24 -9.71
CA LYS A 280 -1.83 8.49 -10.94
C LYS A 280 -2.82 7.37 -10.69
N TYR A 281 -3.81 7.24 -11.55
CA TYR A 281 -4.74 6.11 -11.53
C TYR A 281 -4.63 5.35 -12.84
N PHE A 282 -4.22 4.09 -12.78
CA PHE A 282 -4.03 3.25 -13.96
C PHE A 282 -5.28 2.43 -14.27
N PHE A 283 -5.62 2.31 -15.54
CA PHE A 283 -6.82 1.61 -15.96
C PHE A 283 -6.66 1.15 -17.42
N SER A 284 -7.47 0.18 -17.84
CA SER A 284 -7.39 -0.40 -19.18
C SER A 284 -8.60 0.04 -20.01
N LEU A 285 -8.48 -0.01 -21.34
CA LEU A 285 -9.61 0.36 -22.22
C LEU A 285 -10.85 -0.50 -21.94
N TYR A 286 -10.61 -1.80 -21.75
CA TYR A 286 -11.57 -2.74 -21.21
C TYR A 286 -11.22 -2.97 -19.76
N GLU A 287 -12.09 -2.50 -18.87
CA GLU A 287 -11.98 -2.86 -17.46
C GLU A 287 -12.26 -4.36 -17.33
N SER A 288 -13.39 -4.87 -17.79
CA SER A 288 -13.68 -6.31 -17.77
C SER A 288 -13.88 -6.85 -19.20
N PRO A 289 -13.67 -8.16 -19.46
CA PRO A 289 -14.11 -8.79 -20.70
C PRO A 289 -15.59 -8.55 -21.06
N GLN A 290 -16.44 -8.21 -20.07
CA GLN A 290 -17.85 -7.88 -20.29
C GLN A 290 -18.15 -6.38 -20.42
N ALA A 291 -17.15 -5.52 -20.22
CA ALA A 291 -17.32 -4.07 -20.26
C ALA A 291 -17.26 -3.56 -21.70
N PRO A 292 -18.14 -2.62 -22.11
CA PRO A 292 -17.89 -1.86 -23.33
C PRO A 292 -16.59 -1.06 -23.19
N GLY A 293 -15.90 -0.83 -24.30
CA GLY A 293 -14.72 0.01 -24.32
C GLY A 293 -15.02 1.43 -23.83
N LEU A 294 -14.06 2.05 -23.15
CA LEU A 294 -14.19 3.40 -22.64
C LEU A 294 -13.91 4.46 -23.71
N ASP A 295 -14.79 5.46 -23.84
CA ASP A 295 -14.55 6.67 -24.62
C ASP A 295 -13.54 7.59 -23.89
N ILE A 296 -12.27 7.44 -24.25
CA ILE A 296 -11.15 8.18 -23.66
C ILE A 296 -11.24 9.68 -23.98
N GLU A 297 -11.81 10.07 -25.12
CA GLU A 297 -11.94 11.48 -25.49
C GLU A 297 -13.01 12.17 -24.63
N ALA A 298 -14.17 11.55 -24.47
CA ALA A 298 -15.19 12.03 -23.53
C ALA A 298 -14.65 12.10 -22.10
N MET A 299 -13.89 11.10 -21.64
CA MET A 299 -13.25 11.13 -20.33
C MET A 299 -12.22 12.27 -20.19
N ASN A 300 -11.44 12.56 -21.23
CA ASN A 300 -10.50 13.69 -21.21
C ASN A 300 -11.22 15.05 -21.16
N ARG A 301 -12.26 15.24 -21.98
CA ARG A 301 -13.11 16.45 -21.93
C ARG A 301 -13.79 16.61 -20.57
N ALA A 302 -14.19 15.52 -19.94
CA ALA A 302 -14.71 15.51 -18.58
C ALA A 302 -13.63 15.83 -17.53
N ALA A 303 -12.42 15.29 -17.67
CA ALA A 303 -11.30 15.59 -16.78
C ALA A 303 -10.94 17.09 -16.80
N ASP A 304 -11.03 17.74 -17.96
CA ASP A 304 -10.77 19.19 -18.09
C ASP A 304 -11.73 20.04 -17.24
N ARG A 305 -12.98 19.60 -17.05
CA ARG A 305 -13.96 20.29 -16.19
C ARG A 305 -13.62 20.25 -14.70
N LEU A 306 -12.75 19.32 -14.28
CA LEU A 306 -12.30 19.22 -12.89
C LEU A 306 -11.28 20.32 -12.51
N ILE A 307 -10.62 20.92 -13.50
CA ILE A 307 -9.55 21.91 -13.31
C ILE A 307 -10.14 23.19 -12.71
N GLY A 308 -9.40 23.81 -11.78
CA GLY A 308 -9.85 24.98 -11.05
C GLY A 308 -10.27 24.65 -9.62
N GLU A 309 -11.00 25.57 -9.00
CA GLU A 309 -11.44 25.45 -7.60
C GLU A 309 -12.95 25.22 -7.52
N HIS A 310 -13.33 24.03 -7.05
CA HIS A 310 -14.72 23.57 -7.02
C HIS A 310 -15.07 22.94 -5.67
N ASP A 311 -16.36 22.82 -5.36
CA ASP A 311 -16.84 22.08 -4.20
C ASP A 311 -16.90 20.58 -4.50
N PHE A 312 -15.97 19.81 -3.93
CA PHE A 312 -15.86 18.37 -4.16
C PHE A 312 -16.66 17.51 -3.16
N ARG A 313 -17.66 18.05 -2.45
CA ARG A 313 -18.47 17.28 -1.49
C ARG A 313 -19.12 16.05 -2.12
N ASN A 314 -19.57 16.19 -3.37
CA ASN A 314 -20.19 15.13 -4.15
C ASN A 314 -19.20 14.11 -4.70
N PHE A 315 -17.90 14.39 -4.59
CA PHE A 315 -16.79 13.55 -5.02
C PHE A 315 -15.99 13.01 -3.84
N CYS A 316 -16.50 12.99 -2.62
CA CYS A 316 -15.73 12.49 -1.47
C CYS A 316 -16.55 11.61 -0.55
N LYS A 317 -15.89 10.86 0.32
CA LYS A 317 -16.54 10.24 1.47
C LYS A 317 -16.46 11.19 2.66
N ILE A 318 -17.60 11.50 3.26
CA ILE A 318 -17.65 12.31 4.49
C ILE A 318 -17.07 11.47 5.63
N ASP A 319 -15.99 11.96 6.23
CA ASP A 319 -15.44 11.43 7.47
C ASP A 319 -15.93 12.28 8.65
N PRO A 320 -16.94 11.84 9.40
CA PRO A 320 -17.47 12.62 10.50
C PRO A 320 -16.45 12.84 11.62
N SER A 321 -15.39 12.02 11.73
CA SER A 321 -14.37 12.25 12.76
C SER A 321 -13.52 13.50 12.50
N LYS A 322 -13.54 14.01 11.26
CA LYS A 322 -12.83 15.23 10.86
C LYS A 322 -13.66 16.49 11.00
N GLN A 323 -14.98 16.36 11.17
CA GLN A 323 -15.91 17.49 11.32
C GLN A 323 -15.71 18.55 10.22
N LEU A 324 -15.45 18.12 8.99
CA LEU A 324 -15.18 19.03 7.87
C LEU A 324 -16.44 19.81 7.50
N THR A 325 -16.27 21.11 7.29
CA THR A 325 -17.28 22.05 6.79
C THR A 325 -16.94 22.63 5.42
N HIS A 326 -15.69 22.46 4.96
CA HIS A 326 -15.19 23.00 3.69
C HIS A 326 -14.69 21.91 2.74
N PHE A 327 -15.34 21.82 1.59
CA PHE A 327 -15.10 20.80 0.57
C PHE A 327 -14.48 21.36 -0.71
N ARG A 328 -14.20 22.67 -0.75
CA ARG A 328 -13.53 23.30 -1.88
C ARG A 328 -12.09 22.82 -2.02
N ARG A 329 -11.71 22.37 -3.22
CA ARG A 329 -10.35 21.93 -3.54
C ARG A 329 -9.95 22.48 -4.91
N LYS A 330 -8.64 22.68 -5.10
CA LYS A 330 -8.08 23.18 -6.36
C LYS A 330 -7.33 22.07 -7.09
N ILE A 331 -7.83 21.73 -8.28
CA ILE A 331 -7.14 20.85 -9.23
C ILE A 331 -6.33 21.73 -10.18
N LEU A 332 -5.05 21.41 -10.31
CA LEU A 332 -4.09 22.13 -11.14
C LEU A 332 -3.98 21.51 -12.54
N SER A 333 -4.09 20.18 -12.65
CA SER A 333 -4.03 19.45 -13.90
C SER A 333 -4.78 18.13 -13.77
N ALA A 334 -5.51 17.74 -14.81
CA ALA A 334 -6.16 16.44 -14.94
C ALA A 334 -6.07 16.01 -16.40
N LYS A 335 -5.33 14.93 -16.71
CA LYS A 335 -5.17 14.44 -18.08
C LYS A 335 -5.17 12.92 -18.12
N ILE A 336 -5.79 12.35 -19.13
CA ILE A 336 -5.73 10.91 -19.40
C ILE A 336 -4.79 10.67 -20.57
N LYS A 337 -3.78 9.82 -20.36
CA LYS A 337 -2.73 9.51 -21.33
C LYS A 337 -2.58 8.01 -21.51
N PRO A 338 -2.25 7.52 -22.71
CA PRO A 338 -1.82 6.14 -22.89
C PRO A 338 -0.50 5.93 -22.13
N VAL A 339 -0.34 4.75 -21.52
CA VAL A 339 0.92 4.31 -20.92
C VAL A 339 1.72 3.61 -22.01
N LEU A 340 2.76 4.28 -22.49
CA LEU A 340 3.70 3.68 -23.44
C LEU A 340 4.51 2.61 -22.71
N ASP A 341 4.51 1.39 -23.25
CA ASP A 341 5.38 0.30 -22.77
C ASP A 341 6.67 0.28 -23.59
N PRO A 342 7.83 0.65 -23.01
CA PRO A 342 9.11 0.65 -23.73
C PRO A 342 9.49 -0.73 -24.27
N HIS A 343 9.10 -1.82 -23.58
CA HIS A 343 9.45 -3.18 -23.99
C HIS A 343 8.67 -3.65 -25.23
N HIS A 344 7.46 -3.12 -25.45
CA HIS A 344 6.65 -3.44 -26.62
C HIS A 344 7.26 -2.91 -27.93
N HIS A 345 7.94 -1.74 -27.88
CA HIS A 345 8.64 -1.21 -29.06
C HIS A 345 9.91 -2.01 -29.41
N LEU A 346 10.67 -2.48 -28.41
CA LEU A 346 11.85 -3.32 -28.67
C LEU A 346 11.46 -4.67 -29.26
N GLN A 347 10.41 -5.31 -28.74
CA GLN A 347 9.98 -6.63 -29.22
C GLN A 347 9.40 -6.57 -30.64
N LYS A 348 8.74 -5.46 -31.00
CA LYS A 348 8.23 -5.21 -32.36
C LYS A 348 9.33 -4.82 -33.37
N GLN A 349 10.48 -4.29 -32.91
CA GLN A 349 11.64 -4.03 -33.77
C GLN A 349 12.53 -5.26 -33.98
N LEU A 350 12.49 -6.24 -33.06
CA LEU A 350 13.22 -7.50 -33.19
C LEU A 350 12.44 -8.57 -33.98
N SER A 351 11.13 -8.37 -34.20
CA SER A 351 10.31 -9.23 -35.05
C SER A 351 10.27 -8.68 -36.48
N GLY A 352 11.37 -8.88 -37.22
CA GLY A 352 11.36 -8.80 -38.68
C GLY A 352 10.50 -9.92 -39.30
N PRO A 353 10.16 -9.84 -40.60
CA PRO A 353 9.34 -10.86 -41.28
C PRO A 353 10.20 -12.11 -41.53
N SER A 354 10.37 -12.94 -40.51
CA SER A 354 11.06 -14.22 -40.62
C SER A 354 10.22 -15.27 -39.92
N GLY A 355 9.75 -16.26 -40.67
CA GLY A 355 8.99 -17.38 -40.12
C GLY A 355 9.82 -18.16 -39.10
N SER A 356 9.25 -18.42 -37.92
CA SER A 356 9.84 -19.33 -36.95
C SER A 356 8.76 -20.04 -36.14
N SER A 357 8.65 -21.35 -36.42
CA SER A 357 8.55 -22.48 -35.50
C SER A 357 7.75 -22.32 -34.19
N GLU A 358 6.69 -23.13 -34.07
CA GLU A 358 5.76 -23.28 -32.93
C GLU A 358 6.37 -23.59 -31.54
N LYS A 359 7.70 -23.76 -31.40
CA LYS A 359 8.33 -24.24 -30.16
C LYS A 359 8.80 -23.16 -29.20
N ASP A 360 8.82 -21.88 -29.58
CA ASP A 360 9.23 -20.76 -28.72
C ASP A 360 8.05 -19.86 -28.30
N ARG A 361 6.85 -20.42 -28.13
CA ARG A 361 5.79 -19.70 -27.42
C ARG A 361 6.13 -19.67 -25.94
N HIS A 362 6.67 -18.54 -25.47
CA HIS A 362 6.61 -18.18 -24.05
C HIS A 362 5.19 -18.50 -23.53
N PRO A 363 5.04 -19.11 -22.35
CA PRO A 363 3.73 -19.43 -21.84
C PRO A 363 2.90 -18.15 -21.79
N GLN A 364 1.80 -18.14 -22.54
CA GLN A 364 0.78 -17.08 -22.56
C GLN A 364 0.18 -17.00 -21.15
N ILE A 365 0.82 -16.23 -20.27
CA ILE A 365 0.39 -16.01 -18.87
C ILE A 365 -0.62 -14.85 -18.80
N TYR A 366 -0.80 -14.09 -19.89
CA TYR A 366 -1.84 -13.07 -19.98
C TYR A 366 -3.10 -13.70 -20.59
N PRO A 367 -4.28 -13.55 -19.98
CA PRO A 367 -5.52 -13.76 -20.71
C PRO A 367 -5.48 -12.89 -21.97
N ASP A 368 -5.82 -13.41 -23.15
CA ASP A 368 -5.76 -12.68 -24.43
C ASP A 368 -6.47 -11.31 -24.37
N ALA A 369 -7.46 -11.15 -23.48
CA ALA A 369 -8.20 -9.91 -23.20
C ALA A 369 -7.40 -8.83 -22.45
N LEU A 370 -6.21 -9.13 -21.91
CA LEU A 370 -5.35 -8.21 -21.16
C LEU A 370 -3.99 -7.96 -21.84
N ALA A 371 -3.77 -8.55 -23.01
CA ALA A 371 -2.56 -8.33 -23.79
C ALA A 371 -2.44 -6.82 -24.12
N PRO A 372 -1.22 -6.23 -24.11
CA PRO A 372 -1.03 -4.82 -24.44
C PRO A 372 -1.59 -4.41 -25.81
N GLU A 373 -1.62 -5.35 -26.75
CA GLU A 373 -2.10 -5.19 -28.13
C GLU A 373 -3.64 -5.06 -28.20
N THR A 374 -4.35 -5.79 -27.33
CA THR A 374 -5.82 -5.86 -27.32
C THR A 374 -6.44 -4.96 -26.25
N ASN A 375 -5.69 -4.65 -25.18
CA ASN A 375 -6.15 -3.84 -24.06
C ASN A 375 -5.07 -2.83 -23.60
N PRO A 376 -4.99 -1.68 -24.29
CA PRO A 376 -3.99 -0.65 -23.96
C PRO A 376 -4.23 -0.09 -22.56
N LEU A 377 -3.14 0.19 -21.85
CA LEU A 377 -3.16 0.76 -20.51
C LEU A 377 -3.17 2.29 -20.60
N PHE A 378 -4.01 2.92 -19.80
CA PHE A 378 -4.12 4.37 -19.65
C PHE A 378 -3.83 4.79 -18.21
N VAL A 379 -3.51 6.06 -18.05
CA VAL A 379 -3.31 6.69 -16.75
C VAL A 379 -4.07 8.00 -16.68
N LEU A 380 -4.89 8.17 -15.65
CA LEU A 380 -5.33 9.48 -15.20
C LEU A 380 -4.21 10.10 -14.38
N ASP A 381 -3.63 11.17 -14.91
CA ASP A 381 -2.58 11.99 -14.31
C ASP A 381 -3.25 13.23 -13.68
N LEU A 382 -3.35 13.23 -12.34
CA LEU A 382 -4.14 14.20 -11.58
C LEU A 382 -3.27 14.93 -10.54
N VAL A 383 -3.20 16.26 -10.65
CA VAL A 383 -2.43 17.12 -9.76
C VAL A 383 -3.36 18.12 -9.09
N GLY A 384 -3.30 18.21 -7.77
CA GLY A 384 -4.10 19.15 -6.99
C GLY A 384 -3.40 19.59 -5.71
N THR A 385 -3.83 20.71 -5.13
CA THR A 385 -3.21 21.25 -3.91
C THR A 385 -3.50 20.37 -2.69
N ALA A 386 -4.74 19.87 -2.58
CA ALA A 386 -5.17 18.93 -1.56
C ALA A 386 -6.34 18.06 -2.05
N PHE A 387 -6.51 16.89 -1.45
CA PHE A 387 -7.58 15.95 -1.79
C PHE A 387 -8.39 15.56 -0.55
N LEU A 388 -9.69 15.39 -0.73
CA LEU A 388 -10.61 14.86 0.29
C LEU A 388 -10.53 13.32 0.36
N TYR A 389 -11.14 12.74 1.39
CA TYR A 389 -11.18 11.28 1.56
C TYR A 389 -11.91 10.60 0.40
N ASN A 390 -11.27 9.58 -0.21
CA ASN A 390 -11.70 8.90 -1.43
C ASN A 390 -11.89 9.80 -2.66
N MET A 391 -11.39 11.04 -2.65
CA MET A 391 -11.71 12.01 -3.70
C MET A 391 -11.33 11.57 -5.10
N VAL A 392 -10.08 11.12 -5.27
CA VAL A 392 -9.57 10.67 -6.56
C VAL A 392 -10.36 9.45 -7.08
N ARG A 393 -10.74 8.54 -6.19
CA ARG A 393 -11.49 7.32 -6.56
C ARG A 393 -12.92 7.64 -6.99
N HIS A 394 -13.55 8.66 -6.39
CA HIS A 394 -14.86 9.15 -6.80
C HIS A 394 -14.79 9.88 -8.14
N ILE A 395 -13.77 10.71 -8.36
CA ILE A 395 -13.49 11.33 -9.67
C ILE A 395 -13.40 10.25 -10.75
N VAL A 396 -12.56 9.24 -10.53
CA VAL A 396 -12.37 8.13 -11.48
C VAL A 396 -13.68 7.40 -11.78
N SER A 397 -14.51 7.14 -10.77
CA SER A 397 -15.82 6.52 -11.00
C SER A 397 -16.73 7.34 -11.90
N VAL A 398 -16.79 8.65 -11.70
CA VAL A 398 -17.62 9.52 -12.57
C VAL A 398 -17.05 9.53 -13.99
N LEU A 399 -15.72 9.59 -14.14
CA LEU A 399 -15.09 9.46 -15.45
C LEU A 399 -15.40 8.13 -16.13
N PHE A 400 -15.42 7.00 -15.40
CA PHE A 400 -15.82 5.71 -15.97
C PHE A 400 -17.29 5.66 -16.38
N LEU A 401 -18.18 6.32 -15.65
CA LEU A 401 -19.58 6.43 -16.05
C LEU A 401 -19.73 7.24 -17.35
N ILE A 402 -18.95 8.31 -17.50
CA ILE A 402 -18.92 9.10 -18.74
C ILE A 402 -18.31 8.29 -19.90
N GLY A 403 -17.14 7.68 -19.68
CA GLY A 403 -16.46 6.88 -20.70
C GLY A 403 -17.25 5.64 -21.15
N SER A 404 -18.14 5.11 -20.31
CA SER A 404 -19.04 4.01 -20.67
C SER A 404 -20.39 4.49 -21.27
N GLY A 405 -20.53 5.78 -21.56
CA GLY A 405 -21.75 6.38 -22.13
C GLY A 405 -22.95 6.35 -21.19
N LYS A 406 -22.74 6.25 -19.88
CA LYS A 406 -23.80 6.23 -18.87
C LYS A 406 -24.12 7.61 -18.31
N GLU A 407 -23.17 8.53 -18.37
CA GLU A 407 -23.34 9.91 -17.97
C GLU A 407 -22.82 10.84 -19.05
N GLU A 408 -23.45 12.01 -19.17
CA GLU A 408 -22.95 13.08 -20.01
C GLU A 408 -21.82 13.85 -19.33
N ILE A 409 -20.96 14.48 -20.13
CA ILE A 409 -19.82 15.26 -19.62
C ILE A 409 -20.28 16.37 -18.64
N SER A 410 -21.46 16.94 -18.89
CA SER A 410 -22.07 18.01 -18.08
C SER A 410 -22.43 17.58 -16.65
N VAL A 411 -22.45 16.27 -16.35
CA VAL A 411 -22.71 15.77 -14.99
C VAL A 411 -21.70 16.31 -13.99
N ILE A 412 -20.46 16.59 -14.42
CA ILE A 412 -19.43 17.16 -13.54
C ILE A 412 -19.82 18.54 -13.04
N ASP A 413 -20.30 19.41 -13.94
CA ASP A 413 -20.75 20.76 -13.57
C ASP A 413 -21.97 20.67 -12.63
N ARG A 414 -22.90 19.74 -12.91
CA ARG A 414 -24.05 19.48 -12.03
C ARG A 414 -23.64 19.05 -10.63
N LEU A 415 -22.60 18.23 -10.50
CA LEU A 415 -22.10 17.75 -9.21
C LEU A 415 -21.28 18.83 -8.47
N PHE A 416 -20.78 19.86 -9.15
CA PHE A 416 -20.16 21.02 -8.51
C PHE A 416 -21.16 22.11 -8.11
N TYR A 417 -22.32 22.16 -8.77
CA TYR A 417 -23.38 23.10 -8.44
C TYR A 417 -24.11 22.68 -7.16
N THR A 418 -23.59 23.13 -6.01
CA THR A 418 -24.11 22.76 -4.67
C THR A 418 -24.99 23.84 -4.03
N GLU A 419 -24.89 25.10 -4.46
CA GLU A 419 -25.63 26.23 -3.88
C GLU A 419 -25.96 27.27 -4.97
N PRO A 420 -27.16 27.89 -4.97
CA PRO A 420 -27.55 28.88 -5.99
C PRO A 420 -26.75 30.17 -5.96
N ASN A 421 -26.29 30.58 -4.77
CA ASN A 421 -25.81 31.94 -4.52
C ASN A 421 -24.35 32.20 -4.94
N ASN A 422 -23.63 31.22 -5.49
CA ASN A 422 -22.18 31.35 -5.67
C ASN A 422 -21.64 30.91 -7.04
N GLN A 423 -22.51 30.45 -7.95
CA GLN A 423 -22.16 30.00 -9.30
C GLN A 423 -23.34 30.23 -10.25
N GLN A 424 -23.09 30.62 -11.50
CA GLN A 424 -24.13 30.55 -12.54
C GLN A 424 -24.58 29.10 -12.67
N PRO A 425 -25.91 28.82 -12.73
CA PRO A 425 -26.38 27.48 -13.00
C PRO A 425 -25.78 27.01 -14.34
N PRO A 426 -25.35 25.75 -14.44
CA PRO A 426 -24.88 25.21 -15.71
C PRO A 426 -25.97 25.41 -16.77
N SER A 427 -25.59 25.87 -17.96
CA SER A 427 -26.54 26.34 -19.00
C SER A 427 -27.68 25.34 -19.22
N SER A 428 -28.92 25.84 -19.20
CA SER A 428 -30.16 25.06 -19.40
C SER A 428 -30.29 24.40 -20.78
N SER A 429 -29.40 24.73 -21.74
CA SER A 429 -29.28 24.06 -23.04
C SER A 429 -28.84 22.59 -22.97
N ILE A 430 -28.73 22.01 -21.77
CA ILE A 430 -28.16 20.69 -21.48
C ILE A 430 -29.24 19.64 -21.14
N ILE A 431 -30.52 20.01 -21.00
CA ILE A 431 -31.59 19.06 -20.62
C ILE A 431 -32.45 18.59 -21.82
N SER A 432 -32.42 19.26 -22.99
CA SER A 432 -33.13 18.78 -24.18
C SER A 432 -32.26 17.84 -25.02
N THR A 433 -32.27 16.54 -24.72
CA THR A 433 -32.16 15.47 -25.74
C THR A 433 -32.63 14.14 -25.12
N ALA A 434 -33.94 13.92 -25.13
CA ALA A 434 -34.54 12.58 -25.11
C ALA A 434 -36.05 12.61 -25.45
N GLU A 435 -36.76 13.73 -25.24
CA GLU A 435 -38.23 13.78 -25.40
C GLU A 435 -38.73 14.55 -26.64
N GLU A 436 -37.90 15.32 -27.35
CA GLU A 436 -38.35 16.15 -28.49
C GLU A 436 -38.31 15.47 -29.88
N ALA A 437 -38.04 14.18 -29.97
CA ALA A 437 -38.09 13.46 -31.26
C ALA A 437 -39.52 13.05 -31.70
N ALA A 438 -40.56 13.40 -30.94
CA ALA A 438 -41.95 13.07 -31.27
C ALA A 438 -42.88 14.30 -31.21
N GLY A 439 -42.84 15.10 -32.28
CA GLY A 439 -43.96 15.97 -32.67
C GLY A 439 -44.03 17.34 -31.99
N ALA A 440 -43.25 18.30 -32.48
CA ALA A 440 -43.46 19.71 -32.14
C ALA A 440 -44.59 20.31 -33.00
N LYS A 441 -45.76 20.53 -32.38
CA LYS A 441 -46.70 21.59 -32.79
C LYS A 441 -46.30 22.88 -32.06
N GLU A 442 -46.30 23.98 -32.81
CA GLU A 442 -45.92 25.32 -32.38
C GLU A 442 -46.72 25.83 -31.17
N GLY A 443 -46.03 26.53 -30.28
CA GLY A 443 -46.65 27.39 -29.28
C GLY A 443 -46.52 26.92 -27.82
N ARG A 444 -45.30 26.95 -27.25
CA ARG A 444 -45.15 26.97 -25.79
C ARG A 444 -43.97 27.84 -25.38
N SER A 445 -44.26 28.82 -24.53
CA SER A 445 -43.28 29.66 -23.83
C SER A 445 -42.15 28.80 -23.25
N CYS A 446 -40.91 29.17 -23.55
CA CYS A 446 -39.70 28.50 -23.10
C CYS A 446 -39.55 28.73 -21.59
N MET A 447 -40.17 27.86 -20.78
CA MET A 447 -39.94 27.83 -19.34
C MET A 447 -38.51 27.33 -19.13
N VAL A 448 -37.62 28.21 -18.67
CA VAL A 448 -36.28 27.80 -18.22
C VAL A 448 -36.49 26.95 -16.97
N GLU A 449 -36.30 25.63 -17.07
CA GLU A 449 -36.32 24.76 -15.89
C GLU A 449 -35.25 25.22 -14.90
N GLU A 450 -35.69 25.56 -13.70
CA GLU A 450 -34.82 26.02 -12.63
C GLU A 450 -33.93 24.84 -12.18
N VAL A 451 -32.63 24.97 -12.43
CA VAL A 451 -31.65 23.92 -12.14
C VAL A 451 -31.46 23.78 -10.63
N GLU A 452 -31.91 22.66 -10.06
CA GLU A 452 -31.78 22.39 -8.61
C GLU A 452 -30.30 22.14 -8.18
N PRO A 453 -29.82 22.77 -7.09
CA PRO A 453 -28.51 22.49 -6.50
C PRO A 453 -28.39 21.08 -5.94
N ILE A 454 -27.19 20.50 -6.03
CA ILE A 454 -26.86 19.19 -5.47
C ILE A 454 -25.97 19.38 -4.24
N ASP A 455 -26.55 19.75 -3.11
CA ASP A 455 -25.82 19.96 -1.86
C ASP A 455 -25.46 18.64 -1.14
N CYS A 456 -26.15 17.56 -1.48
CA CYS A 456 -26.02 16.23 -0.91
C CYS A 456 -25.54 15.22 -1.96
N LYS A 457 -24.53 14.43 -1.58
CA LYS A 457 -23.88 13.49 -2.49
C LYS A 457 -24.82 12.38 -2.93
N PRO A 458 -25.05 12.19 -4.25
CA PRO A 458 -25.80 11.05 -4.75
C PRO A 458 -25.12 9.71 -4.43
N GLU A 459 -25.89 8.65 -4.33
CA GLU A 459 -25.39 7.31 -4.05
C GLU A 459 -24.68 6.70 -5.26
N TYR A 460 -23.37 6.49 -5.13
CA TYR A 460 -22.57 5.71 -6.07
C TYR A 460 -21.30 5.16 -5.43
N THR A 461 -20.79 4.08 -6.01
CA THR A 461 -19.55 3.43 -5.57
C THR A 461 -18.34 4.13 -6.18
N HIS A 462 -17.29 4.34 -5.40
CA HIS A 462 -16.00 4.85 -5.89
C HIS A 462 -15.14 3.73 -6.48
N ALA A 463 -14.11 4.11 -7.25
CA ALA A 463 -13.27 3.16 -7.97
C ALA A 463 -12.36 2.35 -7.03
N SER A 464 -11.78 1.25 -7.50
CA SER A 464 -10.84 0.42 -6.73
C SER A 464 -9.65 1.24 -6.19
N ALA A 465 -9.06 0.79 -5.08
CA ALA A 465 -7.91 1.46 -4.46
C ALA A 465 -6.57 1.04 -5.08
N LEU A 466 -6.48 -0.20 -5.55
CA LEU A 466 -5.22 -0.84 -5.97
C LEU A 466 -4.48 -0.13 -7.12
N PRO A 467 -5.16 0.35 -8.18
CA PRO A 467 -4.47 1.05 -9.27
C PRO A 467 -4.20 2.53 -8.97
N LEU A 468 -4.57 3.02 -7.78
CA LEU A 468 -4.29 4.39 -7.37
C LEU A 468 -2.92 4.46 -6.72
N LEU A 469 -2.13 5.42 -7.21
CA LEU A 469 -0.77 5.69 -6.77
C LEU A 469 -0.65 7.16 -6.38
N LEU A 470 -0.19 7.44 -5.15
CA LEU A 470 0.39 8.75 -4.84
C LEU A 470 1.78 8.81 -5.50
N TYR A 471 1.85 9.44 -6.66
CA TYR A 471 3.05 9.45 -7.49
C TYR A 471 4.13 10.36 -6.92
N ARG A 472 3.78 11.59 -6.53
CA ARG A 472 4.74 12.56 -6.00
C ARG A 472 4.08 13.61 -5.11
N CYS A 473 4.79 14.04 -4.08
CA CYS A 473 4.51 15.28 -3.35
C CYS A 473 5.45 16.40 -3.83
N VAL A 474 4.90 17.57 -4.09
CA VAL A 474 5.61 18.73 -4.63
C VAL A 474 5.87 19.72 -3.50
N TYR A 475 7.11 20.16 -3.41
CA TYR A 475 7.59 21.13 -2.46
C TYR A 475 8.47 22.16 -3.17
N PRO A 476 8.66 23.37 -2.60
CA PRO A 476 9.62 24.32 -3.14
C PRO A 476 11.03 23.71 -3.20
N GLU A 477 11.70 23.84 -4.33
CA GLU A 477 13.01 23.23 -4.57
C GLU A 477 14.07 23.75 -3.57
N ALA A 478 14.02 25.03 -3.23
CA ALA A 478 14.89 25.65 -2.23
C ALA A 478 14.74 25.05 -0.81
N SER A 479 13.64 24.33 -0.52
CA SER A 479 13.40 23.74 0.79
C SER A 479 14.01 22.34 0.94
N PHE A 480 14.53 21.75 -0.14
CA PHE A 480 15.00 20.36 -0.17
C PHE A 480 16.36 20.20 -0.85
N ARG A 481 17.17 19.32 -0.28
CA ARG A 481 18.33 18.72 -0.94
C ARG A 481 18.21 17.21 -0.79
N TRP A 482 17.61 16.55 -1.79
CA TRP A 482 17.45 15.10 -1.76
C TRP A 482 18.79 14.40 -1.87
N ILE A 483 19.07 13.56 -0.87
CA ILE A 483 20.15 12.59 -0.83
C ILE A 483 19.49 11.25 -1.14
N SER A 484 19.64 10.82 -2.38
CA SER A 484 19.05 9.57 -2.89
C SER A 484 19.75 8.35 -2.32
N THR A 485 18.98 7.30 -2.09
CA THR A 485 19.50 5.97 -1.79
C THR A 485 20.30 5.45 -2.99
N PRO A 486 21.60 5.14 -2.85
CA PRO A 486 22.39 4.55 -3.93
C PRO A 486 21.81 3.20 -4.38
N ILE A 487 21.86 2.93 -5.68
CA ILE A 487 21.51 1.63 -6.26
C ILE A 487 22.41 0.55 -5.63
N GLY A 488 21.87 -0.64 -5.33
CA GLY A 488 22.58 -1.72 -4.62
C GLY A 488 22.80 -1.53 -3.11
N SER A 489 22.56 -0.34 -2.53
CA SER A 489 22.69 -0.11 -1.08
C SER A 489 21.48 -0.56 -0.27
N ALA A 490 20.33 -0.74 -0.94
CA ALA A 490 19.12 -1.27 -0.32
C ALA A 490 19.25 -2.79 -0.19
N ARG A 491 19.52 -3.28 1.03
CA ARG A 491 19.40 -4.72 1.31
C ARG A 491 17.93 -5.07 1.61
N PRO A 492 17.41 -6.18 1.05
CA PRO A 492 18.01 -7.08 0.07
C PRO A 492 17.98 -6.53 -1.39
N PRO A 493 18.90 -7.00 -2.29
CA PRO A 493 18.98 -6.57 -3.69
C PRO A 493 17.69 -6.72 -4.50
N ALA A 494 16.79 -7.63 -4.11
CA ALA A 494 15.47 -7.83 -4.71
C ALA A 494 14.53 -6.61 -4.60
N ALA A 495 14.94 -5.53 -3.91
CA ALA A 495 14.12 -4.37 -3.64
C ALA A 495 14.42 -3.12 -4.51
N GLU A 496 15.30 -3.24 -5.50
CA GLU A 496 15.52 -2.20 -6.53
C GLU A 496 14.26 -1.78 -7.33
N PRO A 497 13.21 -2.62 -7.54
CA PRO A 497 12.03 -2.24 -8.33
C PRO A 497 11.06 -1.22 -7.70
N PHE A 498 11.38 -0.58 -6.57
CA PHE A 498 10.49 0.39 -5.92
C PHE A 498 10.61 1.83 -6.43
N VAL A 499 11.66 2.12 -7.20
CA VAL A 499 11.87 3.45 -7.80
C VAL A 499 10.95 3.66 -9.00
N HIS A 500 10.52 2.58 -9.67
CA HIS A 500 9.72 2.64 -10.89
C HIS A 500 8.54 1.66 -10.83
N TRP A 501 7.32 2.20 -10.70
CA TRP A 501 6.10 1.44 -11.00
C TRP A 501 6.07 1.16 -12.51
N THR A 502 6.61 0.01 -12.92
CA THR A 502 6.66 -0.40 -14.33
C THR A 502 5.28 -0.79 -14.86
N GLY A 503 5.07 -0.63 -16.17
CA GLY A 503 3.84 -1.09 -16.83
C GLY A 503 3.56 -2.57 -16.55
N ALA A 504 4.60 -3.41 -16.56
CA ALA A 504 4.52 -4.83 -16.21
C ALA A 504 4.02 -5.07 -14.77
N ARG A 505 4.55 -4.35 -13.78
CA ARG A 505 4.11 -4.49 -12.37
C ARG A 505 2.65 -4.06 -12.19
N ILE A 506 2.25 -2.96 -12.83
CA ILE A 506 0.86 -2.48 -12.79
C ILE A 506 -0.07 -3.50 -13.44
N ARG A 507 0.29 -4.02 -14.63
CA ARG A 507 -0.50 -5.05 -15.32
C ARG A 507 -0.59 -6.34 -14.51
N ALA A 508 0.51 -6.79 -13.89
CA ALA A 508 0.51 -7.96 -13.02
C ALA A 508 -0.43 -7.77 -11.82
N GLN A 509 -0.43 -6.59 -11.20
CA GLN A 509 -1.33 -6.28 -10.09
C GLN A 509 -2.80 -6.21 -10.54
N LEU A 510 -3.09 -5.61 -11.69
CA LEU A 510 -4.43 -5.61 -12.29
C LEU A 510 -4.91 -7.03 -12.63
N ALA A 511 -4.03 -7.85 -13.23
CA ALA A 511 -4.31 -9.24 -13.59
C ALA A 511 -4.52 -10.13 -12.35
N LEU A 512 -3.69 -9.99 -11.32
CA LEU A 512 -3.89 -10.66 -10.04
C LEU A 512 -5.25 -10.28 -9.45
N HIS A 513 -5.63 -9.01 -9.51
CA HIS A 513 -6.95 -8.60 -9.01
C HIS A 513 -8.08 -9.31 -9.78
N LEU A 514 -7.97 -9.39 -11.11
CA LEU A 514 -8.92 -10.11 -11.96
C LEU A 514 -9.05 -11.60 -11.62
N LEU A 515 -7.95 -12.30 -11.39
CA LEU A 515 -7.96 -13.71 -11.04
C LEU A 515 -8.68 -13.99 -9.71
N HIS A 516 -8.67 -13.03 -8.79
CA HIS A 516 -9.37 -13.15 -7.51
C HIS A 516 -10.86 -12.75 -7.60
N THR A 517 -11.32 -12.25 -8.74
CA THR A 517 -12.73 -11.92 -8.94
C THR A 517 -13.49 -13.14 -9.44
N PRO A 518 -14.60 -13.53 -8.79
CA PRO A 518 -15.38 -14.67 -9.25
C PRO A 518 -15.90 -14.40 -10.66
N SER A 519 -15.59 -15.30 -11.58
CA SER A 519 -16.13 -15.29 -12.94
C SER A 519 -17.65 -15.13 -12.88
N PRO A 520 -18.26 -14.20 -13.62
CA PRO A 520 -19.72 -14.19 -13.71
C PRO A 520 -20.18 -15.52 -14.30
N PRO A 521 -21.38 -16.01 -13.92
CA PRO A 521 -21.92 -17.22 -14.48
C PRO A 521 -21.95 -17.07 -16.00
N SER A 522 -21.28 -18.00 -16.70
CA SER A 522 -21.27 -18.08 -18.15
C SER A 522 -22.69 -17.97 -18.68
N SER A 523 -22.91 -17.07 -19.65
CA SER A 523 -24.16 -17.08 -20.42
C SER A 523 -24.38 -18.49 -20.95
N PRO A 524 -25.57 -19.09 -20.79
CA PRO A 524 -25.81 -20.43 -21.30
C PRO A 524 -25.53 -20.43 -22.79
N SER A 525 -24.69 -21.37 -23.21
CA SER A 525 -24.40 -21.67 -24.61
C SER A 525 -25.71 -21.72 -25.37
N THR A 526 -25.82 -20.93 -26.43
CA THR A 526 -26.99 -20.85 -27.28
C THR A 526 -27.25 -22.22 -27.91
N SER A 527 -28.11 -23.02 -27.28
CA SER A 527 -28.86 -24.05 -28.00
C SER A 527 -30.05 -23.34 -28.65
N THR A 528 -30.08 -23.44 -29.97
CA THR A 528 -31.17 -23.00 -30.83
C THR A 528 -32.48 -23.62 -30.36
N SER A 529 -33.28 -22.86 -29.61
CA SER A 529 -34.73 -23.04 -29.60
C SER A 529 -35.41 -21.67 -29.48
N SER A 530 -36.30 -21.44 -30.43
CA SER A 530 -37.13 -20.25 -30.55
C SER A 530 -38.04 -20.13 -29.33
N SER A 531 -37.73 -19.20 -28.43
CA SER A 531 -38.72 -18.63 -27.53
C SER A 531 -38.40 -17.16 -27.32
N THR A 532 -39.39 -16.32 -27.61
CA THR A 532 -39.43 -14.90 -27.28
C THR A 532 -39.38 -14.75 -25.75
N SER A 533 -38.16 -14.72 -25.20
CA SER A 533 -37.91 -14.23 -23.86
C SER A 533 -37.15 -12.91 -23.99
N THR A 534 -37.73 -11.86 -23.42
CA THR A 534 -37.11 -10.54 -23.30
C THR A 534 -35.82 -10.71 -22.50
N SER A 535 -34.67 -10.75 -23.19
CA SER A 535 -33.37 -10.77 -22.51
C SER A 535 -33.25 -9.45 -21.75
N SER A 536 -33.36 -9.50 -20.42
CA SER A 536 -33.13 -8.31 -19.59
C SER A 536 -31.70 -7.84 -19.85
N VAL A 537 -31.54 -6.70 -20.51
CA VAL A 537 -30.23 -6.12 -20.81
C VAL A 537 -29.61 -5.72 -19.47
N ARG A 538 -28.62 -6.49 -19.01
CA ARG A 538 -27.90 -6.20 -17.78
C ARG A 538 -26.90 -5.08 -18.03
N VAL A 539 -26.92 -4.04 -17.20
CA VAL A 539 -26.03 -2.89 -17.29
C VAL A 539 -24.78 -3.13 -16.47
N PHE A 540 -23.62 -3.13 -17.10
CA PHE A 540 -22.32 -3.15 -16.44
C PHE A 540 -21.87 -1.71 -16.07
N GLN A 541 -21.41 -1.52 -14.83
CA GLN A 541 -20.84 -0.27 -14.33
C GLN A 541 -19.40 -0.51 -13.91
N PRO A 542 -18.39 0.05 -14.61
CA PRO A 542 -17.00 -0.12 -14.23
C PRO A 542 -16.72 0.55 -12.89
N ILE A 543 -16.05 -0.16 -11.99
CA ILE A 543 -15.53 0.40 -10.74
C ILE A 543 -13.99 0.38 -10.70
N GLY A 544 -13.34 0.19 -11.85
CA GLY A 544 -11.89 0.20 -11.97
C GLY A 544 -11.24 -1.11 -11.51
N ALA A 545 -9.98 -1.29 -11.87
CA ALA A 545 -9.24 -2.53 -11.62
C ALA A 545 -9.99 -3.75 -12.16
N ALA A 546 -10.62 -3.59 -13.33
CA ALA A 546 -11.33 -4.65 -14.01
C ALA A 546 -12.55 -5.24 -13.30
N LEU A 547 -13.05 -4.52 -12.30
CA LEU A 547 -14.29 -4.80 -11.63
C LEU A 547 -15.44 -4.01 -12.23
N GLY A 548 -16.65 -4.55 -12.08
CA GLY A 548 -17.86 -3.77 -12.25
C GLY A 548 -19.05 -4.33 -11.51
N ARG A 549 -20.10 -3.53 -11.47
CA ARG A 549 -21.40 -3.92 -10.93
C ARG A 549 -22.38 -4.14 -12.06
N VAL A 550 -23.24 -5.15 -11.88
CA VAL A 550 -24.29 -5.46 -12.83
C VAL A 550 -25.62 -5.06 -12.23
N SER A 551 -26.40 -4.24 -12.94
CA SER A 551 -27.76 -3.84 -12.56
C SER A 551 -28.75 -4.11 -13.70
N SER A 552 -30.06 -4.15 -13.38
CA SER A 552 -31.12 -4.29 -14.39
C SER A 552 -31.30 -3.02 -15.23
N ALA A 553 -31.00 -1.85 -14.67
CA ALA A 553 -31.06 -0.56 -15.36
C ALA A 553 -29.99 0.40 -14.81
N TYR A 554 -29.64 1.41 -15.62
CA TYR A 554 -28.83 2.54 -15.18
C TYR A 554 -29.72 3.68 -14.71
N ILE A 555 -29.45 4.21 -13.52
CA ILE A 555 -30.10 5.43 -13.01
C ILE A 555 -29.05 6.56 -13.03
N PRO A 556 -29.30 7.68 -13.74
CA PRO A 556 -28.39 8.84 -13.74
C PRO A 556 -28.11 9.35 -12.33
N LEU A 557 -26.87 9.75 -12.07
CA LEU A 557 -26.38 10.21 -10.76
C LEU A 557 -27.27 11.31 -10.16
N ILE A 558 -27.73 12.25 -10.98
CA ILE A 558 -28.59 13.35 -10.53
C ILE A 558 -29.99 12.89 -10.09
N ARG A 559 -30.42 11.70 -10.48
CA ARG A 559 -31.72 11.10 -10.12
C ARG A 559 -31.62 10.07 -8.99
N ARG A 560 -30.42 9.82 -8.46
CA ARG A 560 -30.21 8.83 -7.39
C ARG A 560 -30.57 9.40 -6.02
N PRO A 561 -30.89 8.52 -5.05
CA PRO A 561 -30.99 8.90 -3.65
C PRO A 561 -29.75 9.66 -3.18
N ARG A 562 -29.94 10.60 -2.25
CA ARG A 562 -28.89 11.46 -1.72
C ARG A 562 -28.50 11.01 -0.32
N ASN A 563 -27.20 11.02 -0.06
CA ASN A 563 -26.68 10.81 1.29
C ASN A 563 -27.10 11.98 2.20
N PRO A 564 -27.17 11.77 3.53
CA PRO A 564 -27.44 12.86 4.46
C PRO A 564 -26.43 14.00 4.33
N HIS A 565 -26.90 15.23 4.47
CA HIS A 565 -26.06 16.43 4.44
C HIS A 565 -24.94 16.36 5.49
N PHE A 566 -23.74 16.87 5.16
CA PHE A 566 -22.55 16.73 6.01
C PHE A 566 -22.75 17.32 7.42
N SER A 567 -23.51 18.41 7.55
CA SER A 567 -23.82 19.01 8.86
C SER A 567 -24.58 18.05 9.77
N ILE A 568 -25.52 17.27 9.22
CA ILE A 568 -26.27 16.26 9.95
C ILE A 568 -25.33 15.11 10.36
N VAL A 569 -24.51 14.62 9.43
CA VAL A 569 -23.55 13.54 9.70
C VAL A 569 -22.56 13.94 10.80
N ASN A 570 -22.00 15.15 10.72
CA ASN A 570 -21.08 15.70 11.70
C ASN A 570 -21.72 15.83 13.08
N ARG A 571 -22.93 16.43 13.16
CA ARG A 571 -23.68 16.62 14.40
C ARG A 571 -24.02 15.29 15.08
N LEU A 572 -24.50 14.30 14.31
CA LEU A 572 -24.83 12.97 14.85
C LEU A 572 -23.60 12.27 15.44
N TRP A 573 -22.44 12.38 14.78
CA TRP A 573 -21.20 11.81 15.30
C TRP A 573 -20.73 12.53 16.57
N TRP A 574 -20.83 13.86 16.62
CA TRP A 574 -20.46 14.65 17.80
C TRP A 574 -21.26 14.20 19.03
N ASN A 575 -22.58 14.10 18.88
CA ASN A 575 -23.50 13.72 19.94
C ASN A 575 -23.27 12.28 20.44
N LYS A 576 -22.88 11.35 19.56
CA LYS A 576 -22.70 9.93 19.92
C LYS A 576 -21.30 9.58 20.39
N VAL A 577 -20.27 10.09 19.72
CA VAL A 577 -18.89 9.60 19.84
C VAL A 577 -17.92 10.76 20.12
N GLY A 578 -18.10 11.90 19.46
CA GLY A 578 -17.20 13.05 19.57
C GLY A 578 -17.05 13.55 20.99
N ALA A 579 -18.16 13.83 21.69
CA ALA A 579 -18.16 14.32 23.06
C ALA A 579 -17.41 13.38 24.03
N ARG A 580 -17.64 12.06 23.92
CA ARG A 580 -16.95 11.05 24.75
C ARG A 580 -15.45 11.01 24.50
N ARG A 581 -15.01 11.10 23.24
CA ARG A 581 -13.58 11.13 22.90
C ARG A 581 -12.90 12.43 23.30
N HIS A 582 -13.60 13.55 23.20
CA HIS A 582 -13.09 14.85 23.64
C HIS A 582 -12.89 14.87 25.16
N ALA A 583 -13.87 14.40 25.94
CA ALA A 583 -13.75 14.30 27.40
C ALA A 583 -12.55 13.43 27.85
N LYS A 584 -12.31 12.28 27.19
CA LYS A 584 -11.15 11.43 27.48
C LYS A 584 -9.79 12.09 27.24
N ARG A 585 -9.69 13.02 26.28
CA ARG A 585 -8.44 13.74 25.98
C ARG A 585 -8.07 14.81 27.01
N HIS A 586 -9.01 15.24 27.85
CA HIS A 586 -8.78 16.22 28.93
C HIS A 586 -8.57 15.54 30.29
N LEU A 587 -8.68 14.21 30.35
CA LEU A 587 -8.47 13.40 31.56
C LEU A 587 -7.09 12.72 31.59
N VAL A 588 -6.27 12.93 30.57
CA VAL A 588 -4.89 12.46 30.40
C VAL A 588 -4.05 13.68 30.11
#